data_AF-A0A2E6LZR6-F1
#
_entry.id   AF-A0A2E6LZR6-F1
#
_cell.length_a   1.000
_cell.length_b   1.000
_cell.length_c   1.000
_cell.angle_alpha   90.00
_cell.angle_beta   90.00
_cell.angle_gamma   90.00
#
_symmetry.space_group_name_H-M   'P 1'
#
loop_
_entity.id
_entity.type
_entity.pdbx_description
1 polymer ?
#
loop_
_entity_poly.entity_id
_entity_poly.type
_entity_poly.pdbx_seq_one_letter_code
_entity_poly.pdbx_strand_id
1 'polypeptide(L)'
;MFFFEEVLPILIGLIVVGYGLGFMAFRVGLIDCLPLIAERPMHEREDYKKVRKYLLEKVYEASGTRQLNERSTKRVEGAAEKVMQAFYDRHPSVEVHLPSLICGSTHIDFRSNIRIKDILDRSR
;
A
#
# COMPACT_ATOMS: atom_id res chain seq x y z
N MET A 1 50.48 -8.77 -32.44
CA MET A 1 49.08 -8.82 -32.89
C MET A 1 48.54 -10.23 -32.65
N PHE A 2 48.35 -10.62 -31.37
CA PHE A 2 47.90 -11.97 -30.97
C PHE A 2 46.96 -11.91 -29.74
N PHE A 3 47.13 -10.89 -28.88
CA PHE A 3 46.28 -10.70 -27.71
C PHE A 3 44.79 -10.41 -28.01
N PHE A 4 44.46 -9.86 -29.19
CA PHE A 4 43.09 -9.43 -29.48
C PHE A 4 42.19 -10.58 -29.97
N GLU A 5 42.75 -11.59 -30.67
CA GLU A 5 42.00 -12.74 -31.17
C GLU A 5 41.60 -13.72 -30.08
N GLU A 6 42.40 -13.87 -29.01
CA GLU A 6 42.07 -14.79 -27.91
C GLU A 6 41.16 -14.15 -26.85
N VAL A 7 41.25 -12.83 -26.64
CA VAL A 7 40.46 -12.12 -25.62
C VAL A 7 39.04 -11.85 -26.10
N LEU A 8 38.85 -11.60 -27.40
CA LEU A 8 37.53 -11.33 -28.00
C LEU A 8 36.50 -12.45 -27.77
N PRO A 9 36.80 -13.75 -28.00
CA PRO A 9 35.84 -14.83 -27.75
C PRO A 9 35.54 -15.02 -26.26
N ILE A 10 36.50 -14.75 -25.37
CA ILE A 10 36.27 -14.79 -23.91
C ILE A 10 35.30 -13.68 -23.49
N LEU A 11 35.46 -12.49 -24.05
CA LEU A 11 34.59 -11.34 -23.77
C LEU A 11 33.17 -11.57 -24.29
N ILE A 12 33.04 -12.12 -25.51
CA ILE A 12 31.75 -12.52 -26.08
C ILE A 12 31.12 -13.63 -25.23
N GLY A 13 31.89 -14.63 -24.79
CA GLY A 13 31.42 -15.69 -23.91
C GLY A 13 30.86 -15.15 -22.59
N LEU A 14 31.54 -14.19 -21.96
CA LEU A 14 31.07 -13.52 -20.74
C LEU A 14 29.76 -12.73 -20.96
N ILE A 15 29.64 -12.03 -22.09
CA ILE A 15 28.42 -11.30 -22.44
C ILE A 15 27.25 -12.26 -22.64
N VAL A 16 27.45 -13.35 -23.37
CA VAL A 16 26.41 -14.36 -23.64
C VAL A 16 25.97 -15.06 -22.35
N VAL A 17 26.91 -15.43 -21.48
CA VAL A 17 26.61 -16.03 -20.17
C VAL A 17 25.87 -15.04 -19.27
N GLY A 18 26.30 -13.77 -19.23
CA GLY A 18 25.62 -12.71 -18.49
C GLY A 18 24.18 -12.48 -18.97
N TYR A 19 23.97 -12.42 -20.28
CA TYR A 19 22.63 -12.30 -20.87
C TYR A 19 21.77 -13.54 -20.62
N GLY A 20 22.34 -14.75 -20.70
CA GLY A 20 21.63 -16.00 -20.42
C GLY A 20 21.16 -16.09 -18.96
N LEU A 21 22.01 -15.70 -18.02
CA LEU A 21 21.66 -15.62 -16.59
C LEU A 21 20.62 -14.54 -16.32
N GLY A 22 20.73 -13.36 -16.95
CA GLY A 22 19.73 -12.29 -16.85
C GLY A 22 18.37 -12.70 -17.42
N PHE A 23 18.36 -13.40 -18.56
CA PHE A 23 17.14 -13.91 -19.18
C PHE A 23 16.48 -15.02 -18.37
N MET A 24 17.28 -15.92 -17.76
CA MET A 24 16.77 -16.90 -16.81
C MET A 24 16.20 -16.24 -15.56
N ALA A 25 16.84 -15.21 -15.00
CA ALA A 25 16.30 -14.46 -13.87
C ALA A 25 14.97 -13.75 -14.20
N PHE A 26 14.81 -13.25 -15.44
CA PHE A 26 13.54 -12.71 -15.94
C PHE A 26 12.46 -13.78 -16.11
N ARG A 27 12.82 -14.95 -16.66
CA ARG A 27 11.88 -16.08 -16.86
C ARG A 27 11.46 -16.78 -15.57
N VAL A 28 12.33 -16.83 -14.57
CA VAL A 28 12.08 -17.45 -13.26
C VAL A 28 11.32 -16.49 -12.32
N GLY A 29 11.00 -15.27 -12.76
CA GLY A 29 10.22 -14.32 -11.97
C GLY A 29 10.99 -13.74 -10.78
N LEU A 30 12.32 -13.80 -10.78
CA LEU A 30 13.13 -13.16 -9.72
C LEU A 30 13.02 -11.63 -9.77
N ILE A 31 12.69 -11.07 -10.94
CA ILE A 31 12.34 -9.64 -11.08
C ILE A 31 10.96 -9.34 -10.48
N ASP A 32 10.04 -10.30 -10.43
CA ASP A 32 8.78 -10.17 -9.67
C ASP A 32 9.01 -10.27 -8.15
N CYS A 33 10.14 -10.84 -7.70
CA CYS A 33 10.58 -10.83 -6.30
C CYS A 33 11.31 -9.55 -5.87
N LEU A 34 11.37 -8.52 -6.72
CA LEU A 34 11.76 -7.16 -6.33
C LEU A 34 10.48 -6.32 -6.10
N PRO A 35 9.86 -6.36 -4.90
CA PRO A 35 8.72 -5.51 -4.54
C PRO A 35 9.16 -4.05 -4.28
N LEU A 36 10.10 -3.54 -5.08
CA LEU A 36 10.79 -2.27 -4.86
C LEU A 36 10.63 -1.29 -6.03
N ILE A 37 9.94 -1.67 -7.12
CA ILE A 37 9.76 -0.77 -8.27
C ILE A 37 8.26 -0.59 -8.56
N ALA A 38 7.74 0.49 -7.97
CA ALA A 38 6.60 1.28 -8.44
C ALA A 38 5.18 0.74 -8.24
N GLU A 39 4.87 0.14 -7.08
CA GLU A 39 3.52 0.37 -6.56
C GLU A 39 3.41 1.86 -6.15
N ARG A 40 2.51 2.62 -6.79
CA ARG A 40 2.21 3.98 -6.32
C ARG A 40 1.98 3.93 -4.81
N PRO A 41 2.61 4.82 -4.02
CA PRO A 41 2.41 4.84 -2.59
C PRO A 41 0.91 4.88 -2.33
N MET A 42 0.45 4.03 -1.43
CA MET A 42 -0.97 3.72 -1.26
C MET A 42 -1.84 4.97 -1.04
N HIS A 43 -1.23 6.00 -0.44
CA HIS A 43 -1.77 7.33 -0.22
C HIS A 43 -2.14 8.12 -1.48
N GLU A 44 -1.55 7.81 -2.63
CA GLU A 44 -1.80 8.48 -3.91
C GLU A 44 -2.97 7.86 -4.69
N ARG A 45 -3.45 6.67 -4.29
CA ARG A 45 -4.56 5.99 -4.97
C ARG A 45 -5.90 6.65 -4.63
N GLU A 46 -6.79 6.79 -5.62
CA GLU A 46 -8.11 7.42 -5.41
C GLU A 46 -8.97 6.66 -4.40
N ASP A 47 -8.90 5.33 -4.41
CA ASP A 47 -9.64 4.49 -3.48
C ASP A 47 -9.20 4.71 -2.03
N TYR A 48 -7.91 4.93 -1.80
CA TYR A 48 -7.42 5.31 -0.47
C TYR A 48 -8.03 6.62 0.01
N LYS A 49 -8.15 7.64 -0.86
CA LYS A 49 -8.80 8.90 -0.51
C LYS A 49 -10.27 8.69 -0.12
N LYS A 50 -10.98 7.78 -0.80
CA LYS A 50 -12.36 7.40 -0.46
C LYS A 50 -12.44 6.70 0.91
N VAL A 51 -11.58 5.71 1.15
CA VAL A 51 -11.51 4.98 2.44
C VAL A 51 -11.16 5.93 3.58
N ARG A 52 -10.14 6.78 3.41
CA ARG A 52 -9.72 7.79 4.39
C ARG A 52 -10.85 8.76 4.71
N LYS A 53 -11.52 9.29 3.69
CA LYS A 53 -12.67 10.19 3.86
C LYS A 53 -13.79 9.51 4.65
N TYR A 54 -14.14 8.27 4.29
CA TYR A 54 -15.19 7.51 4.97
C TYR A 54 -14.85 7.24 6.45
N LEU A 55 -13.61 6.85 6.73
CA LEU A 55 -13.14 6.64 8.10
C LEU A 55 -13.16 7.92 8.93
N LEU A 56 -12.69 9.05 8.37
CA LEU A 56 -12.72 10.33 9.05
C LEU A 56 -14.16 10.80 9.33
N GLU A 57 -15.08 10.64 8.37
CA GLU A 57 -16.51 10.93 8.58
C GLU A 57 -17.09 10.08 9.72
N LYS A 58 -16.82 8.77 9.74
CA LYS A 58 -17.29 7.88 10.80
C LYS A 58 -16.71 8.22 12.18
N VAL A 59 -15.44 8.59 12.23
CA VAL A 59 -14.81 9.02 13.49
C VAL A 59 -15.37 10.37 13.93
N TYR A 60 -15.69 11.27 12.99
CA TYR A 60 -16.29 12.58 13.28
C TYR A 60 -17.74 12.47 13.78
N GLU A 61 -18.51 11.56 13.20
CA GLU A 61 -19.85 11.15 13.69
C GLU A 61 -19.73 10.63 15.14
N ALA A 62 -18.77 9.74 15.40
CA ALA A 62 -18.54 9.16 16.73
C ALA A 62 -17.98 10.19 17.74
N SER A 63 -17.19 11.17 17.30
CA SER A 63 -16.63 12.22 18.15
C SER A 63 -17.62 13.34 18.48
N GLY A 64 -18.84 13.29 17.92
CA GLY A 64 -19.83 14.35 18.08
C GLY A 64 -19.36 15.68 17.52
N THR A 65 -18.71 15.66 16.35
CA THR A 65 -18.16 16.83 15.62
C THR A 65 -16.92 17.49 16.24
N ARG A 66 -16.30 16.86 17.24
CA ARG A 66 -15.05 17.36 17.84
C ARG A 66 -13.87 17.09 16.93
N GLN A 67 -12.98 18.08 16.80
CA GLN A 67 -11.75 17.94 16.02
C GLN A 67 -10.81 16.91 16.65
N LEU A 68 -10.27 16.04 15.80
CA LEU A 68 -9.18 15.13 16.13
C LEU A 68 -7.87 15.91 16.19
N ASN A 69 -7.02 15.58 17.16
CA ASN A 69 -5.64 16.08 17.14
C ASN A 69 -4.81 15.38 16.05
N GLU A 70 -3.66 15.96 15.69
CA GLU A 70 -2.79 15.43 14.64
C GLU A 70 -2.40 13.96 14.87
N ARG A 71 -2.12 13.59 16.12
CA ARG A 71 -1.76 12.20 16.49
C ARG A 71 -2.90 11.23 16.21
N SER A 72 -4.14 11.60 16.51
CA SER A 72 -5.31 10.76 16.30
C SER A 72 -5.66 10.69 14.81
N THR A 73 -5.50 11.80 14.09
CA THR A 73 -5.63 11.83 12.62
C THR A 73 -4.65 10.86 11.95
N LYS A 74 -3.36 10.86 12.34
CA LYS A 74 -2.37 9.90 11.82
C LYS A 74 -2.74 8.45 12.11
N ARG A 75 -3.34 8.17 13.27
CA ARG A 75 -3.84 6.82 13.61
C ARG A 75 -5.01 6.40 12.72
N VAL A 76 -5.91 7.32 12.40
CA VAL A 76 -7.02 7.07 11.47
C VAL A 76 -6.49 6.83 10.05
N GLU A 77 -5.48 7.58 9.61
CA GLU A 77 -4.82 7.38 8.31
C GLU A 77 -4.14 6.01 8.21
N GLY A 78 -3.37 5.61 9.24
CA GLY A 78 -2.78 4.28 9.27
C GLY A 78 -3.82 3.15 9.34
N ALA A 79 -5.00 3.40 9.91
CA ALA A 79 -6.11 2.46 9.84
C ALA A 79 -6.72 2.39 8.42
N ALA A 80 -6.81 3.53 7.72
CA ALA A 80 -7.30 3.58 6.35
C ALA A 80 -6.38 2.80 5.38
N GLU A 81 -5.07 2.87 5.57
CA GLU A 81 -4.11 2.05 4.81
C GLU A 81 -4.38 0.56 5.01
N LYS A 82 -4.50 0.11 6.27
CA LYS A 82 -4.73 -1.30 6.59
C LYS A 82 -6.08 -1.81 6.06
N VAL A 83 -7.12 -0.98 6.14
CA VAL A 83 -8.44 -1.29 5.59
C VAL A 83 -8.37 -1.44 4.07
N MET A 84 -7.68 -0.52 3.40
CA MET A 84 -7.48 -0.59 1.95
C MET A 84 -6.67 -1.84 1.56
N GLN A 85 -5.64 -2.19 2.33
CA GLN A 85 -4.84 -3.40 2.09
C GLN A 85 -5.71 -4.66 2.20
N ALA A 86 -6.53 -4.76 3.25
CA ALA A 86 -7.45 -5.86 3.41
C ALA A 86 -8.48 -5.96 2.27
N PHE A 87 -8.93 -4.83 1.70
CA PHE A 87 -9.79 -4.84 0.51
C PHE A 87 -9.05 -5.32 -0.75
N TYR A 88 -7.78 -4.98 -0.91
CA TYR A 88 -6.93 -5.57 -1.98
C TYR A 88 -6.78 -7.09 -1.82
N ASP A 89 -6.65 -7.56 -0.58
CA ASP A 89 -6.60 -8.99 -0.23
C ASP A 89 -7.97 -9.68 -0.31
N ARG A 90 -8.97 -9.02 -0.91
CA ARG A 90 -10.34 -9.52 -1.17
C ARG A 90 -11.15 -9.80 0.10
N HIS A 91 -10.82 -9.18 1.23
CA HIS A 91 -11.71 -9.22 2.39
C HIS A 91 -12.96 -8.38 2.13
N PRO A 92 -14.18 -8.92 2.31
CA PRO A 92 -15.42 -8.18 2.03
C PRO A 92 -15.73 -7.09 3.08
N SER A 93 -15.16 -7.23 4.28
CA SER A 93 -15.38 -6.34 5.42
C SER A 93 -14.19 -6.34 6.37
N VAL A 94 -13.94 -5.20 7.01
CA VAL A 94 -12.84 -5.01 7.97
C VAL A 94 -13.40 -4.37 9.24
N GLU A 95 -13.16 -5.00 10.39
CA GLU A 95 -13.45 -4.38 11.68
C GLU A 95 -12.30 -3.46 12.08
N VAL A 96 -12.61 -2.18 12.27
CA VAL A 96 -11.65 -1.16 12.69
C VAL A 96 -11.90 -0.84 14.15
N HIS A 97 -10.88 -1.04 14.97
CA HIS A 97 -10.88 -0.66 16.38
C HIS A 97 -9.73 0.32 16.66
N LEU A 98 -10.09 1.55 17.00
CA LEU A 98 -9.17 2.64 17.35
C LEU A 98 -9.49 3.12 18.77
N PRO A 99 -8.83 2.54 19.79
CA PRO A 99 -9.04 2.95 21.16
C PRO A 99 -8.36 4.29 21.45
N SER A 100 -8.95 5.06 22.36
CA SER A 100 -8.39 6.30 22.92
C SER A 100 -7.99 7.32 21.87
N LEU A 101 -8.87 7.60 20.91
CA LEU A 101 -8.71 8.72 20.00
C LEU A 101 -8.95 10.03 20.76
N ILE A 102 -8.04 10.99 20.58
CA ILE A 102 -8.07 12.27 21.26
C ILE A 102 -8.88 13.25 20.40
N CYS A 103 -10.03 13.65 20.93
CA CYS A 103 -10.97 14.57 20.30
C CYS A 103 -11.18 15.77 21.23
N GLY A 104 -10.55 16.90 20.91
CA GLY A 104 -10.49 18.05 21.81
C GLY A 104 -9.89 17.68 23.19
N SER A 105 -10.65 17.89 24.25
CA SER A 105 -10.28 17.54 25.63
C SER A 105 -10.73 16.13 26.09
N THR A 106 -11.30 15.33 25.19
CA THR A 106 -11.88 14.02 25.52
C THR A 106 -11.27 12.88 24.72
N HIS A 107 -11.45 11.66 25.23
CA HIS A 107 -11.08 10.43 24.55
C HIS A 107 -12.32 9.67 24.09
N ILE A 108 -12.25 9.10 22.90
CA ILE A 108 -13.29 8.21 22.37
C ILE A 108 -12.66 6.88 21.95
N ASP A 109 -13.41 5.80 22.15
CA ASP A 109 -13.08 4.48 21.61
C ASP A 109 -13.91 4.25 20.35
N PHE A 110 -13.24 4.29 19.20
CA PHE A 110 -13.91 4.10 17.92
C PHE A 110 -13.89 2.62 17.54
N ARG A 111 -15.07 2.07 17.26
CA ARG A 111 -15.25 0.74 16.68
C ARG A 111 -16.26 0.81 15.55
N SER A 112 -15.88 0.30 14.38
CA SER A 112 -16.78 0.26 13.22
C SER A 112 -16.42 -0.90 12.30
N ASN A 113 -17.43 -1.53 11.72
CA ASN A 113 -17.27 -2.53 10.67
C ASN A 113 -17.45 -1.86 9.32
N ILE A 114 -16.39 -1.86 8.51
CA ILE A 114 -16.34 -1.18 7.21
C ILE A 114 -16.44 -2.23 6.12
N ARG A 115 -17.44 -2.09 5.25
CA ARG A 115 -17.63 -2.98 4.10
C ARG A 115 -17.24 -2.27 2.82
N ILE A 116 -16.67 -3.00 1.88
CA ILE A 116 -16.22 -2.43 0.60
C ILE A 116 -17.39 -1.77 -0.17
N LYS A 117 -18.59 -2.34 -0.06
CA LYS A 117 -19.81 -1.79 -0.67
C LYS A 117 -20.15 -0.39 -0.16
N ASP A 118 -19.92 -0.10 1.12
CA ASP A 118 -20.29 1.18 1.75
C ASP A 118 -19.41 2.33 1.21
N ILE A 119 -18.24 1.98 0.65
CA ILE A 119 -17.26 2.91 0.07
C ILE A 119 -17.50 3.08 -1.43
N LEU A 120 -17.82 2.00 -2.14
CA LEU A 120 -18.04 2.02 -3.59
C LEU A 120 -19.38 2.68 -3.97
N ASP A 121 -20.45 2.45 -3.20
CA ASP A 121 -21.82 2.89 -3.54
C ASP A 121 -22.03 4.41 -3.37
N ARG A 122 -21.18 5.08 -2.58
CA ARG A 122 -21.20 6.55 -2.39
C ARG A 122 -20.56 7.36 -3.52
N SER A 123 -20.15 6.71 -4.61
CA SER A 123 -19.56 7.39 -5.79
C SER A 123 -20.63 7.84 -6.82
N ARG A 124 -21.92 7.76 -6.48
CA ARG A 124 -23.05 8.20 -7.32
C ARG A 124 -23.58 9.57 -6.89
#